data_AF-A0A2N2CNT0-F1
#
_entry.id   AF-A0A2N2CNT0-F1
#
_cell.length_a   1.000
_cell.length_b   1.000
_cell.length_c   1.000
_cell.angle_alpha   90.00
_cell.angle_beta   90.00
_cell.angle_gamma   90.00
#
_symmetry.space_group_name_H-M   'P 1'
#
loop_
_entity.id
_entity.type
_entity.pdbx_description
1 polymer ?
#
loop_
_entity_poly.entity_id
_entity_poly.type
_entity_poly.pdbx_seq_one_letter_code
_entity_poly.pdbx_strand_id
1 'polypeptide(L)'
;MASRRAVGEGSVYRHRDKEGKEIKDAWVAQITVGGKRKTFTGKTRKEAMAKLDEYKKSAEFLLPTAGAEMKLEDFMIEWMSLVKRRTLKDTSYDRLECTVLNNIVPNIGSYKLNELTYGIIQNEVINRLQDDGNPTQPLRKRITRSMRA
;
A
#
# COMPACT_ATOMS: atom_id res chain seq x y z
N MET A 1 -2.04 -5.68 31.19
CA MET A 1 -2.58 -5.00 29.99
C MET A 1 -1.52 -5.07 28.90
N ALA A 2 -1.71 -5.89 27.85
CA ALA A 2 -0.72 -6.05 26.79
C ALA A 2 -0.74 -4.83 25.85
N SER A 3 0.38 -4.10 25.79
CA SER A 3 0.57 -2.97 24.87
C SER A 3 0.29 -3.41 23.43
N ARG A 4 -0.67 -2.73 22.78
CA ARG A 4 -1.06 -3.00 21.40
C ARG A 4 0.07 -2.50 20.49
N ARG A 5 0.81 -3.43 19.89
CA ARG A 5 1.95 -3.14 19.00
C ARG A 5 1.53 -2.27 17.82
N ALA A 6 2.45 -1.42 17.37
CA ALA A 6 2.22 -0.54 16.23
C ALA A 6 1.92 -1.35 14.95
N VAL A 7 1.04 -0.82 14.11
CA VAL A 7 0.66 -1.43 12.84
C VAL A 7 1.91 -1.53 11.95
N GLY A 8 2.36 -2.76 11.66
CA GLY A 8 3.52 -3.01 10.78
C GLY A 8 4.76 -3.60 11.45
N GLU A 9 4.84 -3.67 12.79
CA GLU A 9 6.01 -4.25 13.47
C GLU A 9 6.19 -5.75 13.19
N GLY A 10 5.07 -6.46 13.08
CA GLY A 10 5.02 -7.91 12.96
C GLY A 10 4.89 -8.65 14.30
N SER A 11 4.50 -9.92 14.24
CA SER A 11 4.36 -10.80 15.40
C SER A 11 5.40 -11.91 15.33
N VAL A 12 6.20 -12.07 16.40
CA VAL A 12 7.15 -13.19 16.53
C VAL A 12 6.72 -14.07 17.68
N TYR A 13 6.47 -15.34 17.41
CA TYR A 13 5.98 -16.33 18.38
C TYR A 13 6.58 -17.73 18.10
N ARG A 14 6.50 -18.63 19.08
CA ARG A 14 6.93 -20.03 18.91
C ARG A 14 5.91 -20.82 18.10
N HIS A 15 6.38 -21.59 17.13
CA HIS A 15 5.53 -22.46 16.33
C HIS A 15 4.88 -23.51 17.23
N ARG A 16 3.59 -23.74 17.01
CA ARG A 16 2.82 -24.78 17.72
C ARG A 16 2.44 -25.88 16.73
N ASP A 17 2.51 -27.13 17.16
CA ASP A 17 2.04 -28.26 16.38
C ASP A 17 0.51 -28.29 16.32
N LYS A 18 -0.09 -29.18 15.52
CA LYS A 18 -1.54 -29.40 15.41
C LYS A 18 -2.18 -29.77 16.75
N GLU A 19 -1.41 -30.35 17.67
CA GLU A 19 -1.81 -30.65 19.06
C GLU A 19 -1.62 -29.48 20.03
N GLY A 20 -1.17 -28.31 19.56
CA GLY A 20 -0.96 -27.12 20.40
C GLY A 20 0.34 -27.09 21.20
N LYS A 21 1.18 -28.12 21.10
CA LYS A 21 2.51 -28.18 21.75
C LYS A 21 3.50 -27.26 21.05
N GLU A 22 4.32 -26.55 21.82
CA GLU A 22 5.42 -25.76 21.25
C GLU A 22 6.46 -26.69 20.61
N ILE A 23 6.77 -26.44 19.34
CA ILE A 23 7.81 -27.18 18.62
C ILE A 23 9.17 -26.59 19.03
N LYS A 24 10.08 -27.44 19.53
CA LYS A 24 11.47 -27.05 19.81
C LYS A 24 12.10 -26.53 18.51
N ASP A 25 12.81 -25.40 18.61
CA ASP A 25 13.55 -24.79 17.50
C ASP A 25 12.69 -24.37 16.30
N ALA A 26 11.48 -23.88 16.56
CA ALA A 26 10.63 -23.31 15.52
C ALA A 26 10.03 -21.97 15.98
N TRP A 27 10.53 -20.89 15.40
CA TRP A 27 10.05 -19.52 15.58
C TRP A 27 9.36 -19.04 14.31
N VAL A 28 8.24 -18.35 14.47
CA VAL A 28 7.46 -17.77 13.38
C VAL A 28 7.45 -16.26 13.55
N ALA A 29 7.85 -15.54 12.50
CA ALA A 29 7.74 -14.10 12.38
C ALA A 29 6.70 -13.77 11.30
N GLN A 30 5.69 -12.99 11.63
CA GLN A 30 4.59 -12.61 10.73
C GLN A 30 4.55 -11.12 10.52
N ILE A 31 4.36 -10.68 9.28
CA ILE A 31 4.09 -9.29 8.95
C ILE A 31 2.89 -9.21 8.00
N THR A 32 2.05 -8.19 8.18
CA THR A 32 0.98 -7.87 7.26
C THR A 32 1.43 -6.70 6.40
N VAL A 33 1.59 -6.92 5.10
CA VAL A 33 1.95 -5.87 4.13
C VAL A 33 0.83 -5.78 3.09
N GLY A 34 0.23 -4.60 2.93
CA GLY A 34 -0.85 -4.38 1.96
C GLY A 34 -2.06 -5.30 2.14
N GLY A 35 -2.42 -5.65 3.38
CA GLY A 35 -3.53 -6.55 3.70
C GLY A 35 -3.24 -8.05 3.50
N LYS A 36 -2.06 -8.43 2.97
CA LYS A 36 -1.63 -9.83 2.89
C LYS A 36 -0.65 -10.17 4.00
N ARG A 37 -0.93 -11.26 4.72
CA ARG A 37 -0.06 -11.77 5.79
C ARG A 37 1.04 -12.64 5.19
N LYS A 38 2.30 -12.31 5.47
CA LYS A 38 3.46 -13.16 5.19
C LYS A 38 4.04 -13.72 6.47
N THR A 39 4.44 -14.98 6.40
CA THR A 39 5.01 -15.78 7.49
C THR A 39 6.44 -16.18 7.15
N PHE A 40 7.36 -15.93 8.06
CA PHE A 40 8.75 -16.37 8.02
C PHE A 40 9.00 -17.31 9.18
N THR A 41 9.78 -18.36 8.96
CA THR A 41 10.13 -19.33 10.00
C THR A 41 11.64 -19.42 10.18
N GLY A 42 12.10 -19.63 11.41
CA GLY A 42 13.51 -19.78 11.76
C GLY A 42 13.69 -20.70 12.96
N LYS A 43 14.90 -21.24 13.15
CA LYS A 43 15.18 -22.12 14.31
C LYS A 43 15.31 -21.32 15.59
N THR A 44 15.74 -20.07 15.47
CA THR A 44 15.84 -19.13 16.59
C THR A 44 14.98 -17.89 16.36
N ARG A 45 14.62 -17.20 17.46
CA ARG A 45 13.93 -15.90 17.40
C ARG A 45 14.70 -14.91 16.52
N LYS A 46 16.03 -14.92 16.63
CA LYS A 46 16.92 -14.01 15.89
C LYS A 46 16.92 -14.32 14.39
N GLU A 47 16.93 -15.58 13.99
CA GLU A 47 16.81 -15.98 12.58
C GLU A 47 15.45 -15.61 11.98
N ALA A 48 14.36 -15.87 12.69
CA ALA A 48 13.02 -15.52 12.22
C ALA A 48 12.86 -14.01 12.06
N MET A 49 13.43 -13.22 12.99
CA MET A 49 13.46 -11.76 12.87
C MET A 49 14.36 -11.29 11.74
N ALA A 50 15.56 -11.87 11.58
CA ALA A 50 16.48 -11.51 10.51
C ALA A 50 15.86 -11.72 9.12
N LYS A 51 15.14 -12.83 8.90
CA LYS A 51 14.39 -13.08 7.64
C LYS A 51 13.26 -12.07 7.43
N LEU A 52 12.59 -11.65 8.50
CA LEU A 52 11.55 -10.63 8.44
C LEU A 52 12.15 -9.25 8.14
N ASP A 53 13.29 -8.90 8.73
CA ASP A 53 13.99 -7.63 8.49
C ASP A 53 14.62 -7.59 7.10
N GLU A 54 15.17 -8.71 6.61
CA GLU A 54 15.63 -8.84 5.22
C GLU A 54 14.45 -8.69 4.25
N TYR A 55 13.30 -9.28 4.58
CA TYR A 55 12.07 -9.06 3.82
C TYR A 55 11.63 -7.60 3.86
N LYS A 56 11.65 -6.94 5.04
CA LYS A 56 11.35 -5.51 5.17
C LYS A 56 12.30 -4.68 4.32
N LYS A 57 13.61 -4.91 4.38
CA LYS A 57 14.62 -4.24 3.54
C LYS A 57 14.38 -4.47 2.06
N SER A 58 14.07 -5.71 1.65
CA SER A 58 13.74 -6.00 0.25
C SER A 58 12.42 -5.35 -0.20
N ALA A 59 11.45 -5.22 0.71
CA ALA A 59 10.19 -4.52 0.46
C ALA A 59 10.37 -3.00 0.46
N GLU A 60 11.28 -2.47 1.29
CA GLU A 60 11.77 -1.10 1.25
C GLU A 60 12.58 -0.81 0.00
N PHE A 61 13.19 -1.80 -0.66
CA PHE A 61 13.79 -1.67 -1.99
C PHE A 61 12.75 -1.68 -3.12
N LEU A 62 11.55 -2.22 -2.89
CA LEU A 62 10.41 -2.17 -3.81
C LEU A 62 9.61 -0.85 -3.68
N LEU A 63 9.85 -0.08 -2.62
CA LEU A 63 9.45 1.32 -2.51
C LEU A 63 10.68 2.14 -2.88
N PRO A 64 10.71 2.94 -3.95
CA PRO A 64 11.92 3.65 -4.32
C PRO A 64 12.35 4.57 -3.17
N THR A 65 13.39 4.20 -2.42
CA THR A 65 13.94 5.02 -1.32
C THR A 65 14.52 6.33 -1.88
N ALA A 66 14.87 6.35 -3.17
CA ALA A 66 15.24 7.56 -3.92
C ALA A 66 14.03 8.39 -4.40
N GLY A 67 12.85 7.78 -4.52
CA GLY A 67 11.60 8.48 -4.87
C GLY A 67 10.89 9.08 -3.67
N ALA A 68 11.30 8.74 -2.45
CA ALA A 68 10.67 9.22 -1.21
C ALA A 68 10.57 10.76 -1.13
N GLU A 69 11.61 11.47 -1.59
CA GLU A 69 11.66 12.94 -1.65
C GLU A 69 11.08 13.53 -2.95
N MET A 70 10.78 12.69 -3.94
CA MET A 70 10.18 13.12 -5.19
C MET A 70 8.70 13.48 -4.95
N LYS A 71 8.23 14.50 -5.64
CA LYS A 71 6.82 14.85 -5.64
C LYS A 71 5.99 13.79 -6.38
N LEU A 72 4.75 13.63 -5.96
CA LEU A 72 3.82 12.71 -6.60
C LEU A 72 3.58 13.06 -8.07
N GLU A 73 3.56 14.36 -8.43
CA GLU A 73 3.37 14.82 -9.81
C GLU A 73 4.46 14.27 -10.75
N ASP A 74 5.72 14.47 -10.37
CA ASP A 74 6.89 14.05 -11.16
C ASP A 74 6.94 12.53 -11.28
N PHE A 75 6.72 11.84 -10.16
CA PHE A 75 6.66 10.39 -10.12
C PHE A 75 5.57 9.83 -11.04
N MET A 76 4.36 10.41 -11.01
CA MET A 76 3.25 9.92 -11.81
C MET A 76 3.50 10.12 -13.31
N ILE A 77 4.09 11.24 -13.71
CA ILE A 77 4.46 11.51 -15.11
C ILE A 77 5.54 10.53 -15.58
N GLU A 78 6.58 10.32 -14.77
CA GLU A 78 7.64 9.37 -15.08
C GLU A 78 7.10 7.93 -15.17
N TRP A 79 6.27 7.53 -14.21
CA TRP A 79 5.64 6.20 -14.21
C TRP A 79 4.70 5.98 -15.40
N MET A 80 3.91 7.00 -15.77
CA MET A 80 3.04 6.91 -16.93
C MET A 80 3.86 6.72 -18.22
N SER A 81 4.90 7.53 -18.41
CA SER A 81 5.72 7.50 -19.62
C SER A 81 6.58 6.25 -19.75
N LEU A 82 7.25 5.81 -18.67
CA LEU A 82 8.20 4.69 -18.71
C LEU A 82 7.51 3.33 -18.59
N VAL A 83 6.47 3.22 -17.76
CA VAL A 83 5.84 1.93 -17.42
C VAL A 83 4.49 1.76 -18.11
N LYS A 84 3.57 2.72 -17.96
CA LYS A 84 2.19 2.54 -18.43
C LYS A 84 2.05 2.65 -19.94
N ARG A 85 2.83 3.52 -20.59
CA ARG A 85 2.81 3.65 -22.05
C ARG A 85 3.20 2.39 -22.80
N ARG A 86 4.06 1.54 -22.21
CA ARG A 86 4.48 0.27 -22.81
C ARG A 86 3.52 -0.89 -22.53
N THR A 87 2.64 -0.75 -21.55
CA THR A 87 1.81 -1.85 -21.03
C THR A 87 0.33 -1.71 -21.34
N LEU A 88 -0.14 -0.48 -21.60
CA LEU A 88 -1.54 -0.20 -21.89
C LEU A 88 -1.75 0.13 -23.36
N LYS A 89 -2.97 -0.16 -23.84
CA LYS A 89 -3.47 0.35 -25.12
C LYS A 89 -3.80 1.84 -24.98
N ASP A 90 -3.70 2.59 -26.08
CA ASP A 90 -3.88 4.05 -26.12
C ASP A 90 -5.15 4.52 -25.38
N THR A 91 -6.32 3.95 -25.70
CA THR A 91 -7.58 4.33 -25.04
C THR A 91 -7.65 4.06 -23.53
N SER A 92 -6.83 3.16 -23.00
CA SER A 92 -6.70 2.92 -21.55
C SER A 92 -5.68 3.86 -20.92
N TYR A 93 -4.63 4.19 -21.67
CA TYR A 93 -3.64 5.19 -21.28
C TYR A 93 -4.28 6.57 -21.15
N ASP A 94 -5.04 7.02 -22.16
CA ASP A 94 -5.69 8.35 -22.16
C ASP A 94 -6.64 8.52 -20.97
N ARG A 95 -7.40 7.47 -20.63
CA ARG A 95 -8.29 7.50 -19.45
C ARG A 95 -7.51 7.60 -18.14
N LEU A 96 -6.38 6.89 -18.05
CA LEU A 96 -5.51 6.94 -16.88
C LEU A 96 -4.88 8.32 -16.75
N GLU A 97 -4.36 8.86 -17.85
CA GLU A 97 -3.76 10.19 -17.93
C GLU A 97 -4.76 11.28 -17.53
N CYS A 98 -5.97 11.25 -18.09
CA CYS A 98 -7.06 12.15 -17.68
C CYS A 98 -7.38 12.06 -16.19
N THR A 99 -7.34 10.87 -15.60
CA THR A 99 -7.58 10.71 -14.16
C THR A 99 -6.44 11.31 -13.35
N VAL A 100 -5.19 11.08 -13.76
CA VAL A 100 -4.01 11.60 -13.07
C VAL A 100 -3.99 13.13 -13.13
N LEU A 101 -4.14 13.72 -14.32
CA LEU A 101 -4.03 15.16 -14.53
C LEU A 101 -5.18 15.96 -13.91
N ASN A 102 -6.40 15.43 -13.90
CA ASN A 102 -7.55 16.18 -13.41
C ASN A 102 -7.87 15.91 -11.93
N ASN A 103 -7.57 14.71 -11.43
CA ASN A 103 -8.02 14.30 -10.10
C ASN A 103 -6.88 14.09 -9.11
N ILE A 104 -5.70 13.67 -9.56
CA ILE A 104 -4.58 13.32 -8.65
C ILE A 104 -3.62 14.50 -8.51
N VAL A 105 -3.07 15.00 -9.62
CA VAL A 105 -2.08 16.08 -9.62
C VAL A 105 -2.59 17.36 -8.96
N PRO A 106 -3.82 17.86 -9.26
CA PRO A 106 -4.30 19.11 -8.66
C PRO A 106 -4.52 19.01 -7.14
N ASN A 107 -4.81 17.81 -6.64
CA ASN A 107 -5.18 17.59 -5.24
C ASN A 107 -3.98 17.21 -4.37
N ILE A 108 -3.14 16.30 -4.85
CA ILE A 108 -2.03 15.73 -4.06
C ILE A 108 -0.69 15.69 -4.80
N GLY A 109 -0.59 16.27 -6.01
CA GLY A 109 0.62 16.23 -6.83
C GLY A 109 1.83 16.92 -6.20
N SER A 110 1.60 17.97 -5.40
CA SER A 110 2.65 18.74 -4.71
C SER A 110 3.26 18.03 -3.51
N TYR A 111 2.60 17.00 -2.96
CA TYR A 111 3.10 16.23 -1.83
C TYR A 111 4.25 15.34 -2.25
N LYS A 112 5.23 15.18 -1.35
CA LYS A 112 6.27 14.17 -1.53
C LYS A 112 5.72 12.77 -1.29
N LEU A 113 6.30 11.78 -1.95
CA LEU A 113 5.85 10.40 -1.81
C LEU A 113 5.94 9.87 -0.37
N ASN A 114 6.91 10.33 0.43
CA ASN A 114 7.05 9.96 1.85
C ASN A 114 6.05 10.65 2.78
N GLU A 115 5.48 11.78 2.38
CA GLU A 115 4.50 12.53 3.15
C GLU A 115 3.07 12.04 2.91
N LEU A 116 2.84 11.28 1.83
CA LEU A 116 1.53 10.74 1.50
C LEU A 116 1.07 9.73 2.54
N THR A 117 0.02 10.10 3.26
CA THR A 117 -0.67 9.24 4.21
C THR A 117 -2.07 8.88 3.70
N TYR A 118 -2.65 7.83 4.28
CA TYR A 118 -4.05 7.47 4.02
C TYR A 118 -5.01 8.66 4.23
N GLY A 119 -4.79 9.44 5.29
CA GLY A 119 -5.63 10.59 5.61
C GLY A 119 -5.60 11.68 4.52
N ILE A 120 -4.41 11.96 3.97
CA ILE A 120 -4.25 12.92 2.87
C ILE A 120 -5.01 12.41 1.63
N ILE A 121 -4.85 11.15 1.26
CA ILE A 121 -5.55 10.58 0.09
C ILE A 121 -7.07 10.63 0.28
N GLN A 122 -7.56 10.23 1.45
CA GLN A 122 -8.99 10.22 1.74
C GLN A 122 -9.58 11.63 1.71
N ASN A 123 -8.93 12.61 2.31
CA ASN A 123 -9.48 13.95 2.44
C ASN A 123 -9.27 14.78 1.16
N GLU A 124 -8.04 14.86 0.67
CA GLU A 124 -7.68 15.76 -0.44
C GLU A 124 -8.15 15.24 -1.80
N VAL A 125 -8.32 13.92 -1.96
CA VAL A 125 -8.76 13.33 -3.24
C VAL A 125 -10.19 12.82 -3.11
N ILE A 126 -10.45 11.88 -2.21
CA ILE A 126 -11.73 11.16 -2.22
C ILE A 126 -12.88 12.07 -1.77
N ASN A 127 -12.72 12.81 -0.68
CA ASN A 127 -13.78 13.67 -0.15
C ASN A 127 -13.98 14.90 -1.06
N ARG A 128 -12.90 15.57 -1.50
CA ARG A 128 -13.00 16.68 -2.47
C ARG A 128 -13.77 16.30 -3.75
N LEU A 129 -13.43 15.15 -4.35
CA LEU A 129 -14.14 14.68 -5.55
C LEU A 129 -15.61 14.31 -5.29
N GLN A 130 -16.00 14.05 -4.04
CA GLN A 130 -17.39 13.85 -3.65
C GLN A 130 -18.12 15.17 -3.44
N ASP A 131 -17.45 16.16 -2.84
CA ASP A 131 -18.01 17.49 -2.54
C ASP A 131 -18.20 18.34 -3.80
N ASP A 132 -17.29 18.24 -4.77
CA ASP A 132 -17.32 19.05 -6.02
C ASP A 132 -18.39 18.60 -7.03
N GLY A 133 -19.13 17.53 -6.76
CA GLY A 133 -20.32 17.16 -7.54
C GLY A 133 -20.16 17.04 -9.08
N ASN A 134 -19.56 15.92 -9.56
CA ASN A 134 -19.69 15.29 -10.92
C ASN A 134 -18.60 15.67 -12.00
N PRO A 135 -18.23 14.85 -13.06
CA PRO A 135 -18.89 13.68 -13.66
C PRO A 135 -18.05 12.50 -14.23
N THR A 136 -16.76 12.31 -13.97
CA THR A 136 -15.99 11.22 -14.63
C THR A 136 -15.98 9.92 -13.81
N GLN A 137 -17.06 9.15 -13.92
CA GLN A 137 -17.22 7.84 -13.26
C GLN A 137 -16.21 6.76 -13.76
N PRO A 138 -15.92 5.68 -12.99
CA PRO A 138 -16.76 5.18 -11.88
C PRO A 138 -16.03 4.82 -10.55
N LEU A 139 -16.70 5.08 -9.42
CA LEU A 139 -16.51 4.45 -8.09
C LEU A 139 -16.92 2.94 -8.09
N ARG A 140 -16.68 2.30 -9.24
CA ARG A 140 -17.46 1.28 -9.97
C ARG A 140 -18.98 1.42 -10.03
N LYS A 141 -19.67 1.82 -8.97
CA LYS A 141 -21.10 2.14 -8.98
C LYS A 141 -21.33 3.00 -7.75
N ARG A 142 -21.13 4.31 -7.88
CA ARG A 142 -21.38 5.44 -6.96
C ARG A 142 -22.25 5.20 -5.69
N ILE A 143 -22.02 4.14 -4.93
CA ILE A 143 -23.07 3.51 -4.14
C ILE A 143 -24.26 3.06 -5.03
N THR A 144 -24.25 1.87 -5.68
CA THR A 144 -25.53 1.25 -6.15
C THR A 144 -26.53 0.93 -5.01
N ARG A 145 -26.24 1.43 -3.81
CA ARG A 145 -26.57 0.88 -2.51
C ARG A 145 -26.64 1.99 -1.47
N SER A 146 -26.81 3.26 -1.87
CA SER A 146 -27.27 4.31 -0.96
C SER A 146 -28.76 4.09 -0.69
N MET A 147 -29.13 2.82 -0.54
CA MET A 147 -30.47 2.28 -0.55
C MET A 147 -31.17 2.28 -1.91
N ARG A 148 -31.66 1.10 -2.26
CA ARG A 148 -32.82 0.91 -3.12
C ARG A 148 -34.11 1.07 -2.28
N ALA A 149 -34.09 1.95 -1.27
CA ALA A 149 -35.16 2.18 -0.31
C ALA A 149 -35.13 3.63 0.17
#